data_AF-A0A959E4P3-F1
#
_entry.id   AF-A0A959E4P3-F1
#
_cell.length_a   1.000
_cell.length_b   1.000
_cell.length_c   1.000
_cell.angle_alpha   90.00
_cell.angle_beta   90.00
_cell.angle_gamma   90.00
#
_symmetry.space_group_name_H-M   'P 1'
#
loop_
_entity.id
_entity.type
_entity.pdbx_description
1 polymer ?
#
loop_
_entity_poly.entity_id
_entity_poly.type
_entity_poly.pdbx_seq_one_letter_code
_entity_poly.pdbx_strand_id
1 'polypeptide(L)'
;SFMELAQKLDALPECEEVLATGKAGTVYLCHPFIVHAAQPHRGKNPKFMAQPPLHTRIDFDIEQPEQTANPVERAIMMGLNR
;
A
#
# COMPACT_ATOMS: atom_id res chain seq x y z
N SER A 1 -14.65 3.89 10.78
CA SER A 1 -13.59 4.92 10.85
C SER A 1 -12.25 4.26 10.50
N PHE A 2 -11.18 5.03 10.25
CA PHE A 2 -9.86 4.45 9.99
C PHE A 2 -9.39 3.53 11.14
N MET A 3 -9.62 3.94 12.39
CA MET A 3 -9.20 3.16 13.57
C MET A 3 -9.95 1.84 13.69
N GLU A 4 -11.24 1.79 13.36
CA GLU A 4 -12.01 0.54 13.33
C GLU A 4 -11.50 -0.42 12.26
N LEU A 5 -11.02 0.09 11.11
CA LEU A 5 -10.42 -0.74 10.07
C LEU A 5 -9.05 -1.27 10.51
N ALA A 6 -8.22 -0.42 11.13
CA ALA A 6 -6.91 -0.81 11.64
C ALA A 6 -7.00 -1.92 12.71
N GLN A 7 -8.02 -1.89 13.56
CA GLN A 7 -8.27 -2.95 14.56
C GLN A 7 -8.64 -4.30 13.95
N LYS A 8 -9.10 -4.34 12.69
CA LYS A 8 -9.39 -5.61 11.99
C LYS A 8 -8.15 -6.26 11.40
N LEU A 9 -7.00 -5.59 11.44
CA LEU A 9 -5.77 -6.10 10.85
C LEU A 9 -5.35 -7.44 11.48
N ASP A 10 -5.49 -7.56 12.80
CA ASP A 10 -5.16 -8.78 13.56
C ASP A 10 -6.02 -9.99 13.18
N ALA A 11 -7.15 -9.77 12.50
CA ALA A 11 -8.02 -10.84 12.01
C ALA A 11 -7.66 -11.32 10.59
N LEU A 12 -6.72 -10.66 9.91
CA LEU A 12 -6.25 -11.09 8.60
C LEU A 12 -5.22 -12.23 8.74
N PRO A 13 -5.11 -13.12 7.75
CA PRO A 13 -4.02 -14.09 7.70
C PRO A 13 -2.66 -13.40 7.73
N GLU A 14 -1.67 -14.05 8.34
CA GLU A 14 -0.29 -13.58 8.26
C GLU A 14 0.18 -13.55 6.81
N CYS A 15 0.77 -12.42 6.42
CA CYS A 15 1.41 -12.21 5.13
C CYS A 15 2.91 -12.00 5.34
N GLU A 16 3.70 -12.22 4.29
CA GLU A 16 5.12 -11.90 4.32
C GLU A 16 5.33 -10.40 4.61
N GLU A 17 6.05 -10.10 5.68
CA GLU A 17 6.49 -8.76 6.01
C GLU A 17 7.87 -8.48 5.41
N VAL A 18 8.01 -7.33 4.74
CA VAL A 18 9.26 -6.91 4.12
C VAL A 18 9.65 -5.50 4.53
N LEU A 19 10.96 -5.25 4.66
CA LEU A 19 11.49 -3.94 5.00
C LEU A 19 11.65 -3.06 3.75
N ALA A 20 10.97 -1.92 3.72
CA ALA A 20 11.16 -0.88 2.69
C ALA A 20 12.48 -0.11 2.93
N THR A 21 13.61 -0.70 2.48
CA THR A 21 14.97 -0.15 2.63
C THR A 21 15.62 0.21 1.28
N GLY A 22 16.32 1.34 1.24
CA GLY A 22 17.00 1.79 0.03
C GLY A 22 17.98 2.93 0.28
N LYS A 23 18.76 3.29 -0.75
CA LYS A 23 19.63 4.47 -0.73
C LYS A 23 18.80 5.75 -0.81
N ALA A 24 19.37 6.90 -0.44
CA ALA A 24 18.72 8.20 -0.65
C ALA A 24 18.30 8.36 -2.12
N GLY A 25 17.05 8.80 -2.35
CA GLY A 25 16.44 8.85 -3.68
C GLY A 25 15.66 7.60 -4.09
N THR A 26 15.65 6.53 -3.29
CA THR A 26 14.76 5.38 -3.53
C THR A 26 13.30 5.80 -3.37
N VAL A 27 12.45 5.39 -4.32
CA VAL A 27 11.01 5.63 -4.31
C VAL A 27 10.28 4.30 -4.29
N TYR A 28 9.30 4.18 -3.39
CA TYR A 28 8.35 3.08 -3.36
C TYR A 28 7.01 3.56 -3.90
N LEU A 29 6.49 2.85 -4.90
CA LEU A 29 5.11 3.01 -5.34
C LEU A 29 4.24 2.01 -4.57
N CYS A 30 3.37 2.52 -3.72
CA CYS A 30 2.54 1.72 -2.82
C CYS A 30 1.11 1.60 -3.36
N HIS A 31 0.55 0.39 -3.29
CA HIS A 31 -0.88 0.20 -3.51
C HIS A 31 -1.69 0.92 -2.41
N PRO A 32 -2.84 1.56 -2.69
CA PRO A 32 -3.59 2.34 -1.70
C PRO A 32 -4.04 1.57 -0.45
N PHE A 33 -4.17 0.24 -0.57
CA PHE A 33 -4.57 -0.65 0.52
C PHE A 33 -3.42 -1.47 1.13
N ILE A 34 -2.16 -1.19 0.79
CA ILE A 34 -1.04 -1.86 1.46
C ILE A 34 -1.02 -1.49 2.94
N VAL A 35 -0.91 -2.50 3.80
CA VAL A 35 -0.70 -2.30 5.23
C VAL A 35 0.77 -2.02 5.43
N HIS A 36 1.10 -0.88 6.04
CA HIS A 36 2.48 -0.52 6.30
C HIS A 36 2.61 0.25 7.63
N ALA A 37 3.77 0.15 8.25
CA ALA A 37 4.09 0.83 9.50
C ALA A 37 5.42 1.57 9.42
N ALA A 38 5.50 2.70 10.13
CA ALA A 38 6.76 3.38 10.34
C ALA A 38 7.55 2.67 11.45
N GLN A 39 8.87 2.60 11.27
CA GLN A 39 9.78 2.07 12.30
C GLN A 39 10.47 3.21 13.05
N PRO A 40 10.74 3.06 14.36
CA PRO A 40 11.52 4.02 15.13
C PRO A 40 12.89 4.27 14.50
N HIS A 41 13.26 5.54 14.33
CA HIS A 41 14.58 5.90 13.80
C HIS A 41 15.65 5.71 14.87
N ARG A 42 16.50 4.69 14.72
CA ARG A 42 17.61 4.37 15.63
C ARG A 42 18.97 4.89 15.15
N GLY A 43 19.01 5.58 14.00
CA GLY A 43 20.24 6.13 13.43
C GLY A 43 20.63 7.49 14.00
N LYS A 44 21.88 7.91 13.80
CA LYS A 44 22.39 9.23 14.23
C LYS A 44 22.16 10.35 13.21
N ASN A 45 21.97 10.00 11.94
CA ASN A 45 21.74 10.96 10.86
C ASN A 45 20.24 11.19 10.67
N PRO A 46 19.75 12.43 10.53
CA PRO A 46 18.35 12.69 10.23
C PRO A 46 17.88 11.99 8.95
N LYS A 47 16.69 11.40 8.98
CA LYS A 47 16.02 10.79 7.82
C LYS A 47 14.92 11.71 7.33
N PHE A 48 15.09 12.27 6.13
CA PHE A 48 14.06 13.03 5.44
C PHE A 48 13.30 12.12 4.48
N MET A 49 11.97 12.23 4.47
CA MET A 49 11.09 11.44 3.63
C MET A 49 9.91 12.31 3.18
N ALA A 50 9.51 12.18 1.92
CA ALA A 50 8.29 12.76 1.40
C ALA A 50 7.33 11.62 1.02
N GLN A 51 6.04 11.84 1.26
CA GLN A 51 4.98 10.92 0.87
C GLN A 51 3.99 11.67 -0.04
N PRO A 52 4.41 12.06 -1.25
CA PRO A 52 3.52 12.75 -2.16
C PRO A 52 2.36 11.82 -2.55
N PRO A 53 1.10 12.31 -2.54
CA PRO A 53 -0.01 11.52 -3.03
C PRO A 53 0.12 11.33 -4.55
N LEU A 54 -0.28 10.15 -5.02
CA LEU A 54 -0.47 9.86 -6.44
C LEU A 54 -1.97 9.70 -6.67
N HIS A 55 -2.55 10.66 -7.37
CA HIS A 55 -3.96 10.61 -7.73
C HIS A 55 -4.16 9.78 -9.00
N THR A 56 -5.25 9.03 -9.04
CA THR A 56 -5.64 8.33 -10.25
C THR A 56 -6.06 9.32 -11.32
N ARG A 57 -5.82 8.99 -12.59
CA ARG A 57 -6.27 9.82 -13.73
C ARG A 57 -7.79 9.76 -13.90
N ILE A 58 -8.38 8.62 -13.55
CA ILE A 58 -9.80 8.30 -13.59
C ILE A 58 -10.14 7.47 -12.35
N ASP A 59 -11.42 7.39 -11.99
CA ASP A 59 -11.85 6.53 -10.90
C ASP A 59 -11.60 5.04 -11.23
N PHE A 60 -11.43 4.22 -10.19
CA PHE A 60 -11.26 2.78 -10.35
C PHE A 60 -12.57 2.13 -10.81
N ASP A 61 -12.49 1.25 -11.81
CA ASP A 61 -13.58 0.36 -12.19
C ASP A 61 -13.24 -1.08 -11.78
N ILE A 62 -13.92 -1.58 -10.75
CA ILE A 62 -13.74 -2.95 -10.22
C ILE A 62 -14.76 -3.94 -10.77
N GLU A 63 -15.64 -3.52 -11.68
CA GLU A 63 -16.66 -4.37 -12.32
C GLU A 63 -16.33 -4.67 -13.79
N GLN A 64 -15.34 -3.98 -14.35
CA GLN A 64 -14.82 -4.28 -15.69
C GLN A 64 -14.12 -5.66 -15.77
N PRO A 65 -13.99 -6.24 -16.97
CA PRO A 65 -13.26 -7.49 -17.16
C PRO A 65 -11.79 -7.40 -16.67
N GLU A 66 -11.29 -8.43 -15.99
CA GLU A 66 -9.91 -8.46 -15.46
C GLU A 66 -8.85 -8.19 -16.54
N GLN A 67 -9.11 -8.59 -17.79
CA GLN A 67 -8.19 -8.40 -18.91
C GLN A 67 -8.00 -6.92 -19.26
N THR A 68 -8.93 -6.05 -18.89
CA THR A 68 -8.84 -4.60 -19.09
C THR A 68 -8.43 -3.85 -17.82
N ALA A 69 -8.45 -4.52 -16.67
CA ALA A 69 -8.11 -3.92 -15.38
C ALA A 69 -6.63 -3.53 -15.28
N ASN A 70 -6.37 -2.34 -14.75
CA ASN A 70 -5.01 -1.90 -14.45
C ASN A 70 -4.44 -2.66 -13.22
N PRO A 71 -3.12 -2.61 -12.96
CA PRO A 71 -2.51 -3.37 -11.87
C PRO A 71 -3.10 -3.11 -10.48
N VAL A 72 -3.59 -1.89 -10.21
CA VAL A 72 -4.23 -1.53 -8.94
C VAL A 72 -5.62 -2.15 -8.86
N GLU A 73 -6.43 -2.02 -9.92
CA GLU A 73 -7.77 -2.63 -9.99
C GLU A 73 -7.70 -4.15 -9.84
N ARG A 74 -6.77 -4.80 -10.56
CA ARG A 74 -6.59 -6.25 -10.47
C ARG A 74 -6.23 -6.71 -9.06
N ALA A 75 -5.37 -5.98 -8.35
CA ALA A 75 -5.03 -6.30 -6.96
C ALA A 75 -6.24 -6.16 -6.02
N ILE A 76 -7.11 -5.17 -6.25
CA ILE A 76 -8.37 -5.00 -5.50
C ILE A 76 -9.34 -6.15 -5.81
N MET A 77 -9.54 -6.50 -7.08
CA MET A 77 -10.42 -7.60 -7.50
C MET A 77 -9.97 -8.93 -6.89
N MET A 78 -8.66 -9.24 -6.94
CA MET A 78 -8.07 -10.41 -6.28
C MET A 78 -8.39 -10.45 -4.78
N GLY A 79 -8.26 -9.32 -4.07
CA GLY A 79 -8.59 -9.23 -2.65
C GLY A 79 -10.08 -9.41 -2.33
N LEU A 80 -10.96 -9.17 -3.32
CA LEU A 80 -12.40 -9.38 -3.24
C LEU A 80 -12.84 -10.78 -3.71
N ASN A 81 -11.89 -11.64 -4.14
CA ASN A 81 -12.16 -12.92 -4.82
C ASN A 81 -13.08 -12.75 -6.05
N ARG A 82 -12.76 -11.77 -6.90
CA ARG A 82 -13.48 -11.47 -8.14
C ARG A 82 -12.55 -11.59 -9.34
#